data_AF-A0A4P8R112-F1
#
_entry.id   AF-A0A4P8R112-F1
#
_cell.length_a   1.000
_cell.length_b   1.000
_cell.length_c   1.000
_cell.angle_alpha   90.00
_cell.angle_beta   90.00
_cell.angle_gamma   90.00
#
_symmetry.space_group_name_H-M   'P 1'
#
loop_
_entity.id
_entity.type
_entity.pdbx_description
1 polymer ?
#
loop_
_entity_poly.entity_id
_entity_poly.type
_entity_poly.pdbx_seq_one_letter_code
_entity_poly.pdbx_strand_id
1 'polypeptide(L)'
;MHVIHMGHDVYKANDKIAEKNRKTLDKHGVFSVNVMGAIGSGKTTLIEEAIRHLKDKYRIAVVAGDVIAEMDASRFRKLDVPTIPVNTGKECHLDAKLVE
;
A
#
# COMPACT_ATOMS: atom_id res chain seq x y z
N MET A 1 19.85 15.82 15.22
CA MET A 1 20.37 16.11 13.86
C MET A 1 21.11 14.87 13.38
N HIS A 2 20.51 14.08 12.49
CA HIS A 2 21.18 12.88 11.96
C HIS A 2 22.16 13.31 10.86
N VAL A 3 23.45 13.05 11.06
CA VAL A 3 24.49 13.29 10.05
C VAL A 3 24.44 12.13 9.06
N ILE A 4 24.06 12.43 7.81
CA ILE A 4 24.05 11.45 6.72
C ILE A 4 25.30 11.69 5.86
N HIS A 5 26.15 10.68 5.76
CA HIS A 5 27.35 10.74 4.92
C HIS A 5 26.98 10.67 3.43
N MET A 6 27.65 11.47 2.60
CA MET A 6 27.53 11.40 1.14
C MET A 6 27.83 9.97 0.65
N GLY A 7 26.90 9.38 -0.12
CA GLY A 7 26.95 7.97 -0.55
C GLY A 7 26.20 6.99 0.36
N HIS A 8 25.57 7.47 1.44
CA HIS A 8 24.67 6.66 2.25
C HIS A 8 23.35 6.45 1.50
N ASP A 9 23.07 5.19 1.20
CA ASP A 9 21.84 4.78 0.54
C ASP A 9 20.72 4.64 1.57
N VAL A 10 19.89 5.68 1.63
CA VAL A 10 18.73 5.76 2.54
C VAL A 10 17.66 4.70 2.22
N TYR A 11 17.69 4.08 1.04
CA TYR A 11 16.72 3.07 0.62
C TYR A 11 17.10 1.66 1.05
N LYS A 12 18.38 1.38 1.36
CA LYS A 12 18.83 0.01 1.72
C LYS A 12 18.03 -0.65 2.85
N ALA A 13 17.65 0.13 3.85
CA ALA A 13 16.86 -0.39 4.96
C ALA A 13 15.44 -0.74 4.51
N ASN A 14 14.81 0.14 3.70
CA ASN A 14 13.50 -0.11 3.11
C ASN A 14 13.53 -1.32 2.16
N ASP A 15 14.50 -1.40 1.24
CA ASP A 15 14.60 -2.49 0.27
C ASP A 15 14.71 -3.87 0.95
N LYS A 16 15.44 -3.94 2.07
CA LYS A 16 15.54 -5.17 2.86
C LYS A 16 14.19 -5.60 3.45
N ILE A 17 13.37 -4.64 3.89
CA ILE A 17 12.02 -4.90 4.41
C ILE A 17 11.07 -5.23 3.24
N ALA A 18 11.13 -4.50 2.13
CA ALA A 18 10.34 -4.76 0.93
C ALA A 18 10.56 -6.19 0.41
N GLU A 19 11.80 -6.67 0.42
CA GLU A 19 12.14 -8.04 0.03
C GLU A 19 11.57 -9.08 1.01
N LYS A 20 11.54 -8.77 2.31
CA LYS A 20 10.89 -9.64 3.31
C LYS A 20 9.38 -9.69 3.08
N ASN A 21 8.74 -8.55 2.84
CA ASN A 21 7.31 -8.47 2.56
C ASN A 21 6.95 -9.25 1.31
N ARG A 22 7.74 -9.09 0.23
CA ARG A 22 7.58 -9.86 -1.01
C ARG A 22 7.66 -11.36 -0.76
N LYS A 23 8.68 -11.84 -0.06
CA LYS A 23 8.81 -13.26 0.30
C LYS A 23 7.63 -13.77 1.12
N THR A 24 7.12 -12.96 2.05
CA THR A 24 5.93 -13.32 2.83
C THR A 24 4.71 -13.44 1.93
N LEU A 25 4.47 -12.48 1.03
CA LEU A 25 3.34 -12.51 0.10
C LEU A 25 3.45 -13.70 -0.87
N ASP A 26 4.62 -13.93 -1.45
CA ASP A 26 4.89 -15.04 -2.37
C ASP A 26 4.70 -16.39 -1.68
N LYS A 27 5.18 -16.55 -0.43
CA LYS A 27 4.99 -17.76 0.38
C LYS A 27 3.51 -18.10 0.58
N HIS A 28 2.64 -17.09 0.64
CA HIS A 28 1.19 -17.28 0.80
C HIS A 28 0.43 -17.23 -0.54
N GLY A 29 1.14 -17.15 -1.68
CA GLY A 29 0.52 -17.08 -3.01
C GLY A 29 -0.28 -15.81 -3.24
N VAL A 30 0.09 -14.69 -2.60
CA VAL A 30 -0.59 -13.40 -2.71
C VAL A 30 0.06 -12.56 -3.79
N PHE A 31 -0.69 -12.26 -4.85
CA PHE A 31 -0.30 -11.26 -5.83
C PHE A 31 -0.61 -9.85 -5.31
N SER A 32 0.41 -9.03 -5.13
CA SER A 32 0.27 -7.64 -4.63
C SER A 32 0.54 -6.61 -5.73
N VAL A 33 -0.24 -5.52 -5.74
CA VAL A 33 -0.08 -4.39 -6.67
C VAL A 33 0.03 -3.09 -5.88
N ASN A 34 1.05 -2.29 -6.17
CA ASN A 34 1.17 -0.93 -5.65
C ASN A 34 0.62 0.08 -6.68
N VAL A 35 -0.43 0.81 -6.31
CA VAL A 35 -1.08 1.79 -7.19
C VAL A 35 -0.63 3.20 -6.79
N MET A 36 0.33 3.74 -7.55
CA MET A 36 0.83 5.10 -7.38
C MET A 36 0.19 6.07 -8.39
N GLY A 37 0.25 7.36 -8.10
CA GLY A 37 -0.30 8.39 -8.98
C GLY A 37 -0.52 9.72 -8.27
N ALA A 38 -0.69 10.78 -9.06
CA ALA A 38 -0.92 12.13 -8.57
C ALA A 38 -2.22 12.25 -7.74
N ILE A 39 -2.35 13.36 -7.01
CA ILE A 39 -3.61 13.71 -6.33
C ILE A 39 -4.70 13.84 -7.39
N GLY A 40 -5.86 13.22 -7.15
CA GLY A 40 -6.99 13.27 -8.08
C GLY A 40 -6.85 12.42 -9.36
N SER A 41 -5.79 11.62 -9.52
CA SER A 41 -5.58 10.80 -10.72
C SER A 41 -6.53 9.58 -10.84
N GLY A 42 -7.50 9.44 -9.94
CA GLY A 42 -8.47 8.35 -9.97
C GLY A 42 -8.03 7.03 -9.33
N LYS A 43 -6.96 7.00 -8.52
CA LYS A 43 -6.45 5.78 -7.86
C LYS A 43 -7.54 5.01 -7.11
N THR A 44 -8.28 5.70 -6.23
CA THR A 44 -9.34 5.07 -5.43
C THR A 44 -10.43 4.49 -6.32
N THR A 45 -10.88 5.22 -7.34
CA THR A 45 -11.89 4.74 -8.29
C THR A 45 -11.41 3.55 -9.09
N LEU A 46 -10.16 3.55 -9.54
CA LEU A 46 -9.56 2.40 -10.24
C LEU A 46 -9.57 1.15 -9.35
N ILE A 47 -9.22 1.27 -8.07
CA ILE A 47 -9.21 0.15 -7.12
C ILE A 47 -10.65 -0.33 -6.83
N GLU A 48 -11.61 0.58 -6.66
CA GLU A 48 -13.02 0.23 -6.47
C GLU A 48 -13.56 -0.59 -7.67
N GLU A 49 -13.30 -0.13 -8.89
CA GLU A 49 -13.72 -0.84 -10.10
C GLU A 49 -13.03 -2.20 -10.23
N ALA A 50 -11.73 -2.28 -9.94
CA ALA A 50 -11.01 -3.55 -9.90
C ALA A 50 -11.65 -4.53 -8.89
N ILE A 51 -11.99 -4.08 -7.68
CA ILE A 51 -12.68 -4.92 -6.68
C ILE A 51 -14.02 -5.40 -7.21
N ARG A 52 -14.85 -4.50 -7.77
CA ARG A 52 -16.19 -4.87 -8.29
C ARG A 52 -16.13 -5.95 -9.37
N HIS A 53 -15.10 -5.91 -10.23
CA HIS A 53 -14.98 -6.82 -11.36
C HIS A 53 -14.25 -8.14 -11.02
N LEU A 54 -13.47 -8.16 -9.93
CA LEU A 54 -12.56 -9.26 -9.63
C LEU A 54 -12.89 -10.01 -8.34
N LYS A 55 -13.65 -9.44 -7.40
CA LYS A 55 -13.88 -10.03 -6.07
C LYS A 55 -14.60 -11.39 -6.09
N ASP A 56 -15.39 -11.66 -7.12
CA ASP A 56 -16.08 -12.95 -7.26
C ASP A 56 -15.15 -14.07 -7.76
N LYS A 57 -13.97 -13.70 -8.29
CA LYS A 57 -12.94 -14.64 -8.78
C LYS A 57 -11.75 -14.75 -7.84
N TYR A 58 -11.42 -13.68 -7.12
CA TYR A 58 -10.25 -13.58 -6.28
C TYR A 58 -10.60 -13.04 -4.89
N ARG A 59 -9.91 -13.54 -3.87
CA ARG A 59 -9.94 -12.92 -2.53
C ARG A 59 -9.08 -11.67 -2.57
N ILE A 60 -9.68 -10.52 -2.31
CA ILE A 60 -9.04 -9.21 -2.38
C ILE A 60 -8.97 -8.58 -1.00
N ALA A 61 -7.84 -8.00 -0.66
CA ALA A 61 -7.65 -7.14 0.51
C ALA A 61 -6.95 -5.85 0.07
N VAL A 62 -7.18 -4.75 0.79
CA VAL A 62 -6.62 -3.44 0.45
C VAL A 62 -5.87 -2.84 1.63
N VAL A 63 -4.68 -2.30 1.37
CA VAL A 63 -3.97 -1.41 2.28
C VAL A 63 -4.17 0.01 1.76
N ALA A 64 -4.95 0.82 2.48
CA ALA A 64 -5.25 2.19 2.08
C ALA A 64 -4.22 3.14 2.71
N GLY A 65 -3.23 3.56 1.92
CA GLY A 65 -2.20 4.48 2.37
C GLY A 65 -2.46 5.90 1.89
N ASP A 66 -2.82 6.80 2.80
CA ASP A 66 -2.95 8.24 2.52
C ASP A 66 -2.71 9.04 3.83
N VAL A 67 -2.63 10.36 3.73
CA VAL A 67 -2.56 11.27 4.89
C VAL A 67 -3.77 11.08 5.80
N ILE A 68 -4.95 10.88 5.19
CA ILE A 68 -6.21 10.53 5.87
C ILE A 68 -6.70 9.20 5.29
N ALA A 69 -6.02 8.12 5.66
CA ALA A 69 -6.25 6.79 5.11
C ALA A 69 -7.69 6.27 5.29
N GLU A 70 -8.36 6.69 6.36
CA GLU A 70 -9.72 6.25 6.66
C GLU A 70 -10.74 6.69 5.59
N MET A 71 -10.46 7.80 4.87
CA MET A 71 -11.32 8.27 3.79
C MET A 71 -11.43 7.24 2.67
N ASP A 72 -10.28 6.74 2.17
CA ASP A 72 -10.24 5.69 1.15
C ASP A 72 -10.63 4.33 1.74
N ALA A 73 -10.20 4.01 2.97
CA ALA A 73 -10.52 2.73 3.59
C ALA A 73 -12.03 2.53 3.75
N SER A 74 -12.78 3.57 4.15
CA SER A 74 -14.23 3.51 4.27
C SER A 74 -14.93 3.19 2.95
N ARG A 75 -14.37 3.65 1.82
CA ARG A 75 -14.89 3.37 0.48
C ARG A 75 -14.71 1.91 0.10
N PHE A 76 -13.52 1.36 0.34
CA PHE A 76 -13.25 -0.05 0.05
C PHE A 76 -14.04 -1.00 0.95
N ARG A 77 -14.21 -0.69 2.25
CA ARG A 77 -15.02 -1.51 3.16
C ARG A 77 -16.49 -1.61 2.71
N LYS A 78 -17.05 -0.58 2.06
CA LYS A 78 -18.40 -0.64 1.47
C LYS A 78 -18.51 -1.67 0.33
N LEU A 79 -17.40 -2.14 -0.22
CA LEU A 79 -17.36 -3.19 -1.25
C LEU A 79 -17.23 -4.60 -0.67
N ASP A 80 -17.21 -4.71 0.67
CA ASP A 80 -17.08 -5.95 1.44
C ASP A 80 -15.73 -6.65 1.24
N VAL A 81 -14.66 -5.87 1.21
CA VAL A 81 -13.27 -6.38 1.20
C VAL A 81 -12.51 -5.98 2.46
N PRO A 82 -11.71 -6.90 3.05
CA PRO A 82 -10.81 -6.58 4.14
C PRO A 82 -9.91 -5.39 3.79
N THR A 83 -9.96 -4.35 4.61
CA THR A 83 -9.24 -3.10 4.33
C THR A 83 -8.56 -2.58 5.59
N ILE A 84 -7.24 -2.37 5.48
CA ILE A 84 -6.40 -1.82 6.55
C ILE A 84 -6.02 -0.38 6.18
N PRO A 85 -6.44 0.63 6.97
CA PRO A 85 -6.01 2.01 6.78
C PRO A 85 -4.59 2.20 7.33
N VAL A 86 -3.75 2.93 6.61
CA VAL A 86 -2.38 3.24 7.00
C VAL A 86 -2.13 4.73 6.79
N ASN A 87 -2.14 5.49 7.88
CA ASN A 87 -1.89 6.93 7.82
C ASN A 87 -0.39 7.19 7.60
N THR A 88 -0.05 7.91 6.53
CA THR A 88 1.35 8.29 6.24
C THR A 88 1.82 9.48 7.08
N GLY A 89 0.90 10.17 7.77
CA GLY A 89 1.22 11.33 8.61
C GLY A 89 1.73 12.50 7.77
N LYS A 90 3.02 12.84 7.92
CA LYS A 90 3.68 13.90 7.12
C LYS A 90 4.45 13.34 5.92
N GLU A 91 4.53 12.02 5.80
CA GLU A 91 5.25 11.37 4.71
C GLU A 91 4.42 11.41 3.43
N CYS A 92 5.10 11.73 2.31
CA CYS A 92 4.49 11.79 0.98
C CYS A 92 4.48 10.43 0.26
N HIS A 93 4.96 9.37 0.91
CA HIS A 93 5.07 8.02 0.36
C HIS A 93 4.80 6.96 1.42
N LEU A 94 4.44 5.75 0.98
CA LEU A 94 4.38 4.55 1.80
C LEU A 94 5.75 3.87 1.81
N ASP A 95 6.19 3.46 2.99
CA ASP A 95 7.44 2.73 3.20
C ASP A 95 7.15 1.24 3.48
N ALA A 96 8.06 0.32 3.16
CA ALA A 96 7.78 -1.11 3.28
C ALA A 96 7.50 -1.54 4.73
N LYS A 97 8.03 -0.81 5.71
CA LYS A 97 7.74 -1.02 7.13
C LYS A 97 6.24 -0.88 7.47
N LEU A 98 5.49 -0.13 6.68
CA LEU A 98 4.06 0.06 6.89
C LEU A 98 3.20 -1.11 6.36
N VAL A 99 3.84 -2.05 5.66
CA VAL A 99 3.20 -3.21 5.01
C VAL A 99 3.90 -4.52 5.40
N GLU A 100 4.64 -4.52 6.51
CA GLU A 100 5.28 -5.72 7.08
C GLU A 100 4.27 -6.67 7.76
#